data_AF-A0AB34IY19-F1
#
_entry.id   AF-A0AB34IY19-F1
#
_cell.length_a   1.000
_cell.length_b   1.000
_cell.length_c   1.000
_cell.angle_alpha   90.00
_cell.angle_beta   90.00
_cell.angle_gamma   90.00
#
_symmetry.space_group_name_H-M   'P 1'
#
loop_
_entity.id
_entity.type
_entity.pdbx_description
1 polymer ?
#
loop_
_entity_poly.entity_id
_entity_poly.type
_entity_poly.pdbx_seq_one_letter_code
_entity_poly.pdbx_strand_id
1 'polypeptide(L)'
;MRQALVWAKENSMVVGVVVGALVVMYGFYRFSVRVMRFFFNVSDKEIFTGGFVLGMLAMLGLLATVAYAHRRYSLNVEHVYRSALAELRKHESVSKAMGGFWHPANFKGFAIESLQEAIQGSERRARSSYLEAPARRIQMIFTLKGMGRTGMVSLEAFKRSGDLHFDMLALDVKETDEHLILEGEHDHELFPEVNNLLEANRSANRSTRRA
;
A
#
# COMPACT_ATOMS: atom_id res chain seq x y z
N MET A 1 -52.94 2.78 52.76
CA MET A 1 -53.94 3.09 51.72
C MET A 1 -54.88 4.25 52.10
N ARG A 2 -55.53 4.26 53.28
CA ARG A 2 -56.46 5.35 53.66
C ARG A 2 -55.81 6.74 53.74
N GLN A 3 -54.58 6.86 54.24
CA GLN A 3 -53.85 8.14 54.31
C GLN A 3 -53.48 8.70 52.92
N ALA A 4 -53.11 7.84 51.97
CA ALA A 4 -52.79 8.26 50.60
C ALA A 4 -54.02 8.78 49.84
N LEU A 5 -55.20 8.21 50.10
CA LEU A 5 -56.46 8.64 49.48
C LEU A 5 -56.93 10.00 50.01
N VAL A 6 -56.72 10.29 51.29
CA VAL A 6 -57.04 11.60 51.89
C VAL A 6 -56.11 12.68 51.32
N TRP A 7 -54.81 12.42 51.27
CA TRP A 7 -53.82 13.33 50.68
C TRP A 7 -54.04 13.58 49.18
N ALA A 8 -54.43 12.54 48.42
CA ALA A 8 -54.76 12.65 47.01
C ALA A 8 -56.03 13.48 46.75
N LYS A 9 -56.98 13.48 47.70
CA LYS A 9 -58.20 14.29 47.62
C LYS A 9 -57.91 15.77 47.92
N GLU A 10 -57.02 16.06 48.87
CA GLU A 10 -56.56 17.42 49.18
C GLU A 10 -55.68 18.01 48.07
N ASN A 11 -54.83 17.19 47.42
CA ASN A 11 -53.91 17.61 46.36
C ASN A 11 -54.38 17.15 44.97
N SER A 12 -55.68 17.24 44.71
CA SER A 12 -56.34 16.74 43.49
C SER A 12 -55.74 17.31 42.20
N MET A 13 -55.24 18.55 42.24
CA MET A 13 -54.56 19.19 41.11
C MET A 13 -53.22 18.51 40.78
N VAL A 14 -52.39 18.20 41.77
CA VAL A 14 -51.10 17.53 41.57
C VAL A 14 -51.31 16.11 41.07
N VAL A 15 -52.28 15.39 41.63
CA VAL A 15 -52.66 14.05 41.15
C VAL A 15 -53.15 14.10 39.71
N GLY A 16 -53.97 15.09 39.36
CA GLY A 16 -54.45 15.31 37.99
C GLY A 16 -53.32 15.56 37.00
N VAL A 17 -52.32 16.37 37.35
CA VAL A 17 -51.15 16.64 36.51
C VAL A 17 -50.30 15.38 36.32
N VAL A 18 -50.04 14.62 37.39
CA VAL A 18 -49.24 13.40 37.31
C VAL A 18 -49.93 12.33 36.48
N VAL A 19 -51.23 12.11 36.70
CA VAL A 19 -52.02 11.15 35.90
C VAL A 19 -52.12 11.61 34.45
N GLY A 20 -52.33 12.91 34.20
CA GLY A 20 -52.35 13.48 32.86
C GLY A 20 -51.02 13.29 32.13
N ALA A 21 -49.89 13.54 32.79
CA ALA A 21 -48.56 13.32 32.24
C ALA A 21 -48.31 11.84 31.89
N LEU A 22 -48.74 10.92 32.77
CA LEU A 22 -48.65 9.47 32.50
C LEU A 22 -49.50 9.05 31.31
N VAL A 23 -50.71 9.60 31.16
CA VAL A 23 -51.60 9.33 30.01
C VAL A 23 -51.00 9.87 28.72
N VAL A 24 -50.46 11.09 28.73
CA VAL A 24 -49.80 11.69 27.55
C VAL A 24 -48.56 10.89 27.15
N MET A 25 -47.72 10.52 28.13
CA MET A 25 -46.52 9.70 27.88
C MET A 25 -46.90 8.32 27.33
N TYR A 26 -47.94 7.69 27.89
CA TYR A 26 -48.45 6.40 27.39
C TYR A 26 -49.03 6.52 25.97
N GLY A 27 -49.79 7.59 25.71
CA GLY A 27 -50.34 7.89 24.39
C GLY A 27 -49.24 8.09 23.36
N PHE A 28 -48.21 8.86 23.69
CA PHE A 28 -47.05 9.08 22.85
C PHE A 28 -46.28 7.79 22.55
N TYR A 29 -46.03 6.95 23.58
CA TYR A 29 -45.40 5.63 23.41
C TYR A 29 -46.21 4.74 22.44
N ARG A 30 -47.53 4.62 22.67
CA ARG A 30 -48.40 3.79 21.81
C ARG A 30 -48.49 4.33 20.39
N PHE A 31 -48.53 5.65 20.24
CA PHE A 31 -48.55 6.31 18.94
C PHE A 31 -47.24 6.08 18.18
N SER A 32 -46.09 6.30 18.83
CA SER A 32 -44.76 6.06 18.27
C SER A 32 -44.59 4.61 17.80
N VAL A 33 -44.96 3.63 18.62
CA VAL A 33 -44.91 2.21 18.24
C VAL A 33 -45.83 1.90 17.06
N ARG A 34 -47.01 2.53 16.99
CA ARG A 34 -47.96 2.32 15.88
C ARG A 34 -47.48 2.97 14.58
N VAL A 35 -46.86 4.14 14.66
CA VAL A 35 -46.22 4.83 13.52
C VAL A 35 -45.01 4.02 13.02
N MET A 36 -44.17 3.54 13.94
CA MET A 36 -43.03 2.68 13.60
C MET A 36 -43.49 1.41 12.87
N ARG A 37 -44.55 0.74 13.36
CA ARG A 37 -45.12 -0.45 12.71
C ARG A 37 -45.82 -0.15 11.38
N PHE A 38 -46.34 1.07 11.20
CA PHE A 38 -46.99 1.48 9.95
C PHE A 38 -45.97 1.76 8.84
N PHE A 39 -44.88 2.46 9.16
CA PHE A 39 -43.84 2.77 8.18
C PHE A 39 -42.85 1.61 7.97
N PHE A 40 -42.55 0.86 9.03
CA PHE A 40 -41.68 -0.29 9.00
C PHE A 40 -42.51 -1.55 9.27
N ASN A 41 -43.37 -1.92 8.32
CA ASN A 41 -43.98 -3.27 8.27
C ASN A 41 -42.93 -4.32 7.91
N VAL A 42 -41.83 -4.30 8.65
CA VAL A 42 -40.64 -5.10 8.49
C VAL A 42 -40.63 -6.00 9.71
N SER A 43 -40.73 -7.31 9.48
CA SER A 43 -40.64 -8.29 10.56
C SER A 43 -39.32 -8.09 11.32
N ASP A 44 -39.27 -8.31 12.64
CA ASP A 44 -38.00 -8.29 13.39
C ASP A 44 -36.93 -9.18 12.73
N LYS A 45 -37.37 -10.25 12.05
CA LYS A 45 -36.51 -11.12 11.23
C LYS A 45 -35.91 -10.39 10.03
N GLU A 46 -36.68 -9.57 9.31
CA GLU A 46 -36.21 -8.82 8.15
C GLU A 46 -35.29 -7.66 8.55
N ILE A 47 -35.48 -7.05 9.73
CA ILE A 47 -34.54 -6.05 10.27
C ILE A 47 -33.21 -6.72 10.64
N PHE A 48 -33.25 -7.88 11.29
CA PHE A 48 -32.03 -8.64 11.62
C PHE A 48 -31.32 -9.19 10.39
N THR A 49 -32.06 -9.80 9.46
CA THR A 49 -31.50 -10.34 8.21
C THR A 49 -30.98 -9.21 7.32
N GLY A 50 -31.72 -8.10 7.19
CA GLY A 50 -31.30 -6.93 6.44
C GLY A 50 -30.07 -6.27 7.05
N GLY A 51 -30.04 -6.06 8.36
CA GLY A 51 -28.89 -5.52 9.08
C GLY A 51 -27.65 -6.42 8.96
N PHE A 52 -27.82 -7.74 9.04
CA PHE A 52 -26.74 -8.70 8.86
C PHE A 52 -26.19 -8.70 7.43
N VAL A 53 -27.07 -8.70 6.41
CA VAL A 53 -26.66 -8.65 5.01
C VAL A 53 -25.96 -7.33 4.68
N LEU A 54 -26.50 -6.19 5.13
CA LEU A 54 -25.87 -4.89 4.96
C LEU A 54 -24.50 -4.81 5.66
N GLY A 55 -24.41 -5.35 6.89
CA GLY A 55 -23.15 -5.45 7.62
C GLY A 55 -22.12 -6.31 6.89
N MET A 56 -22.53 -7.45 6.33
CA MET A 56 -21.67 -8.32 5.54
C MET A 56 -21.17 -7.64 4.27
N LEU A 57 -22.06 -6.97 3.53
CA LEU A 57 -21.71 -6.23 2.31
C LEU A 57 -20.75 -5.07 2.63
N ALA A 58 -20.99 -4.33 3.71
CA ALA A 58 -20.11 -3.26 4.16
C ALA A 58 -18.71 -3.82 4.51
N MET A 59 -18.64 -4.94 5.23
CA MET A 59 -17.39 -5.58 5.57
C MET A 59 -16.63 -6.07 4.33
N LEU A 60 -17.32 -6.72 3.39
CA LEU A 60 -16.72 -7.14 2.13
C LEU A 60 -16.20 -5.96 1.31
N GLY A 61 -16.95 -4.85 1.28
CA GLY A 61 -16.52 -3.60 0.65
C GLY A 61 -15.26 -3.02 1.29
N LEU A 62 -15.17 -3.02 2.62
CA LEU A 62 -13.97 -2.60 3.36
C LEU A 62 -12.78 -3.52 3.09
N LEU A 63 -12.98 -4.83 3.12
CA LEU A 63 -11.92 -5.79 2.80
C LEU A 63 -11.42 -5.63 1.36
N ALA A 64 -12.33 -5.45 0.40
CA ALA A 64 -11.98 -5.23 -0.99
C ALA A 64 -11.19 -3.93 -1.18
N THR A 65 -11.60 -2.83 -0.54
CA THR A 65 -10.90 -1.55 -0.63
C THR A 65 -9.53 -1.61 0.04
N VAL A 66 -9.41 -2.22 1.21
CA VAL A 66 -8.11 -2.43 1.88
C VAL A 66 -7.20 -3.34 1.06
N ALA A 67 -7.72 -4.44 0.52
CA ALA A 67 -6.94 -5.35 -0.32
C ALA A 67 -6.47 -4.67 -1.62
N TYR A 68 -7.34 -3.87 -2.24
CA TYR A 68 -7.01 -3.07 -3.42
C TYR A 68 -5.94 -2.02 -3.11
N ALA A 69 -6.11 -1.26 -2.03
CA ALA A 69 -5.14 -0.27 -1.57
C ALA A 69 -3.79 -0.93 -1.24
N HIS A 70 -3.81 -2.06 -0.52
CA HIS A 70 -2.59 -2.81 -0.23
C HIS A 70 -1.89 -3.27 -1.52
N ARG A 71 -2.62 -3.80 -2.51
CA ARG A 71 -2.01 -4.18 -3.80
C ARG A 71 -1.47 -2.98 -4.58
N ARG A 72 -2.20 -1.86 -4.60
CA ARG A 72 -1.82 -0.68 -5.37
C ARG A 72 -0.63 0.05 -4.72
N TYR A 73 -0.54 0.11 -3.41
CA TYR A 73 0.51 0.90 -2.71
C TYR A 73 1.63 0.07 -2.09
N SER A 74 1.46 -1.25 -1.90
CA SER A 74 2.54 -2.11 -1.43
C SER A 74 3.57 -2.36 -2.55
N LEU A 75 4.84 -2.32 -2.15
CA LEU A 75 5.98 -2.71 -2.98
C LEU A 75 6.20 -4.21 -2.86
N ASN A 76 5.95 -4.93 -3.95
CA ASN A 76 6.28 -6.34 -4.05
C ASN A 76 7.60 -6.51 -4.80
N VAL A 77 8.62 -7.02 -4.11
CA VAL A 77 9.97 -7.28 -4.64
C VAL A 77 9.93 -8.11 -5.92
N GLU A 78 9.11 -9.16 -5.96
CA GLU A 78 9.00 -10.04 -7.12
C GLU A 78 8.33 -9.33 -8.31
N HIS A 79 7.39 -8.42 -8.06
CA HIS A 79 6.80 -7.59 -9.11
C HIS A 79 7.84 -6.66 -9.72
N VAL A 80 8.63 -5.98 -8.87
CA VAL A 80 9.73 -5.09 -9.30
C VAL A 80 10.75 -5.86 -10.13
N TYR A 81 11.16 -7.04 -9.66
CA TYR A 81 12.08 -7.92 -10.37
C TYR A 81 11.56 -8.31 -11.77
N ARG A 82 10.29 -8.72 -11.88
CA ARG A 82 9.68 -9.08 -13.16
C ARG A 82 9.53 -7.90 -14.10
N SER A 83 9.15 -6.74 -13.58
CA SER A 83 9.09 -5.48 -14.34
C SER A 83 10.47 -5.10 -14.85
N ALA A 84 11.51 -5.20 -14.02
CA ALA A 84 12.89 -4.93 -14.43
C ALA A 84 13.36 -5.88 -15.53
N LEU A 85 13.07 -7.19 -15.41
CA LEU A 85 13.36 -8.15 -16.48
C LEU A 85 12.61 -7.84 -17.77
N ALA A 86 11.36 -7.38 -17.68
CA ALA A 86 10.58 -6.97 -18.85
C ALA A 86 11.19 -5.72 -19.51
N GLU A 87 11.67 -4.76 -18.71
CA GLU A 87 12.34 -3.55 -19.19
C GLU A 87 13.66 -3.89 -19.89
N LEU A 88 14.51 -4.69 -19.24
CA LEU A 88 15.78 -5.17 -19.81
C LEU A 88 15.62 -5.86 -21.17
N ARG A 89 14.50 -6.58 -21.38
CA ARG A 89 14.22 -7.26 -22.65
C ARG A 89 13.85 -6.32 -23.79
N LYS A 90 13.42 -5.08 -23.49
CA LYS A 90 13.12 -4.07 -24.52
C LYS A 90 14.39 -3.47 -25.11
N HIS A 91 15.50 -3.47 -24.37
CA HIS A 91 16.76 -2.87 -24.81
C HIS A 91 17.62 -3.88 -25.57
N GLU A 92 17.84 -3.64 -26.86
CA GLU A 92 18.71 -4.48 -27.69
C GLU A 92 20.18 -4.45 -27.22
N SER A 93 20.61 -3.33 -26.63
CA SER A 93 21.95 -3.17 -26.04
C SER A 93 22.26 -4.23 -24.99
N VAL A 94 21.28 -4.62 -24.18
CA VAL A 94 21.41 -5.68 -23.17
C VAL A 94 21.72 -7.01 -23.83
N SER A 95 20.93 -7.40 -24.83
CA SER A 95 21.13 -8.66 -25.54
C SER A 95 22.49 -8.69 -26.25
N LYS A 96 22.91 -7.57 -26.85
CA LYS A 96 24.22 -7.45 -27.48
C LYS A 96 25.38 -7.58 -26.47
N ALA A 97 25.29 -6.89 -25.34
CA ALA A 97 26.30 -6.95 -24.27
C ALA A 97 26.37 -8.33 -23.61
N MET A 98 25.25 -9.06 -23.54
CA MET A 98 25.21 -10.43 -23.02
C MET A 98 25.57 -11.52 -24.04
N GLY A 99 25.88 -11.15 -25.29
CA GLY A 99 26.27 -12.10 -26.34
C GLY A 99 25.11 -12.84 -27.00
N GLY A 100 23.91 -12.24 -27.02
CA GLY A 100 22.70 -12.79 -27.61
C GLY A 100 21.65 -13.12 -26.55
N PHE A 101 21.27 -14.40 -26.46
CA PHE A 101 20.27 -14.85 -25.50
C PHE A 101 20.81 -14.83 -24.08
N TRP A 102 19.98 -14.36 -23.15
CA TRP A 102 20.28 -14.32 -21.73
C TRP A 102 19.06 -14.73 -20.90
N HIS A 103 19.33 -15.19 -19.69
CA HIS A 103 18.30 -15.56 -18.72
C HIS A 103 18.70 -15.08 -17.32
N PRO A 104 17.74 -14.86 -16.43
CA PRO A 104 18.05 -14.56 -15.04
C PRO A 104 18.82 -15.71 -14.37
N ALA A 105 19.73 -15.35 -13.46
CA ALA A 105 20.45 -16.29 -12.61
C ALA A 105 19.91 -16.27 -11.16
N ASN A 106 20.47 -17.12 -10.31
CA ASN A 106 19.90 -17.43 -8.99
C ASN A 106 20.14 -16.35 -7.93
N PHE A 107 21.04 -15.40 -8.15
CA PHE A 107 21.35 -14.38 -7.16
C PHE A 107 20.44 -13.16 -7.30
N LYS A 108 19.79 -12.79 -6.20
CA LYS A 108 19.00 -11.57 -6.02
C LYS A 108 19.27 -11.02 -4.61
N GLY A 109 19.60 -9.75 -4.49
CA GLY A 109 19.70 -9.01 -3.25
C GLY A 109 18.82 -7.76 -3.34
N PHE A 110 18.16 -7.37 -2.25
CA PHE A 110 17.35 -6.17 -2.24
C PHE A 110 17.37 -5.50 -0.86
N ALA A 111 17.20 -4.19 -0.87
CA ALA A 111 16.97 -3.36 0.29
C ALA A 111 15.76 -2.47 0.03
N ILE A 112 14.85 -2.39 0.99
CA ILE A 112 13.67 -1.52 0.90
C ILE A 112 13.84 -0.42 1.93
N GLU A 113 13.74 0.81 1.48
CA GLU A 113 13.77 2.01 2.31
C GLU A 113 12.68 1.94 3.39
N SER A 114 13.03 2.41 4.59
CA SER A 114 12.09 2.50 5.69
C SER A 114 11.04 3.58 5.42
N LEU A 115 9.89 3.53 6.11
CA LEU A 115 8.86 4.56 5.95
C LEU A 115 9.38 5.95 6.37
N GLN A 116 10.24 5.98 7.38
CA GLN A 116 10.82 7.22 7.91
C GLN A 116 11.80 7.85 6.92
N GLU A 117 12.68 7.04 6.32
CA GLU A 117 13.54 7.47 5.22
C GLU A 117 12.71 7.96 4.02
N ALA A 118 11.64 7.26 3.65
CA ALA A 118 10.76 7.67 2.55
C ALA A 118 9.98 8.98 2.82
N ILE A 119 9.80 9.35 4.10
CA ILE A 119 9.20 10.65 4.49
C ILE A 119 10.24 11.78 4.37
N GLN A 120 11.50 11.50 4.69
CA GLN A 120 12.61 12.46 4.69
C GLN A 120 13.35 12.53 3.33
N GLY A 121 12.98 11.68 2.38
CA GLY A 121 13.68 11.47 1.12
C GLY A 121 13.73 12.69 0.18
N SER A 122 14.44 12.52 -0.93
CA SER A 122 14.83 13.60 -1.87
C SER A 122 13.65 14.36 -2.50
N GLU A 123 13.89 15.61 -2.92
CA GLU A 123 12.89 16.48 -3.58
C GLU A 123 12.28 15.85 -4.84
N ARG A 124 13.02 14.99 -5.57
CA ARG A 124 12.48 14.25 -6.74
C ARG A 124 11.32 13.31 -6.37
N ARG A 125 11.29 12.84 -5.12
CA ARG A 125 10.25 11.96 -4.58
C ARG A 125 9.29 12.73 -3.66
N ALA A 126 9.33 14.07 -3.69
CA ALA A 126 8.44 14.91 -2.94
C ALA A 126 6.98 14.61 -3.30
N ARG A 127 6.18 14.49 -2.26
CA ARG A 127 4.75 14.28 -2.39
C ARG A 127 4.13 15.52 -3.01
N SER A 128 3.28 15.32 -4.01
CA SER A 128 2.49 16.40 -4.60
C SER A 128 1.42 16.93 -3.62
N SER A 129 1.04 16.10 -2.64
CA SER A 129 0.06 16.41 -1.61
C SER A 129 0.35 15.63 -0.32
N TYR A 130 -0.03 16.19 0.83
CA TYR A 130 0.05 15.51 2.13
C TYR A 130 -0.69 14.16 2.17
N LEU A 131 -1.75 14.03 1.36
CA LEU A 131 -2.55 12.81 1.25
C LEU A 131 -1.90 11.72 0.40
N GLU A 132 -0.84 12.03 -0.34
CA GLU A 132 -0.10 11.05 -1.12
C GLU A 132 0.74 10.17 -0.17
N ALA A 133 0.65 8.85 -0.33
CA ALA A 133 1.51 7.93 0.42
C ALA A 133 2.98 8.17 0.03
N PRO A 134 3.93 8.14 0.98
CA PRO A 134 5.35 8.28 0.66
C PRO A 134 5.77 7.16 -0.29
N ALA A 135 6.42 7.55 -1.39
CA ALA A 135 6.99 6.63 -2.35
C ALA A 135 8.25 5.99 -1.76
N ARG A 136 8.09 4.79 -1.19
CA ARG A 136 9.22 4.00 -0.71
C ARG A 136 10.09 3.55 -1.87
N ARG A 137 11.39 3.56 -1.66
CA ARG A 137 12.37 3.09 -2.64
C ARG A 137 12.78 1.65 -2.39
N ILE A 138 13.01 0.92 -3.46
CA ILE A 138 13.65 -0.39 -3.45
C ILE A 138 14.93 -0.32 -4.28
N GLN A 139 16.02 -0.70 -3.66
CA GLN A 139 17.29 -0.96 -4.33
C GLN A 139 17.42 -2.47 -4.50
N MET A 140 17.70 -2.91 -5.71
CA MET A 140 17.81 -4.33 -6.00
C MET A 140 19.02 -4.59 -6.90
N ILE A 141 19.72 -5.66 -6.57
CA ILE A 141 20.76 -6.24 -7.40
C ILE A 141 20.38 -7.66 -7.78
N PHE A 142 20.60 -8.04 -9.02
CA PHE A 142 20.44 -9.45 -9.43
C PHE A 142 21.38 -9.78 -10.58
N THR A 143 21.53 -11.07 -10.85
CA THR A 143 22.45 -11.56 -11.89
C THR A 143 21.72 -12.06 -13.12
N LEU A 144 22.34 -11.85 -14.28
CA LEU A 144 21.96 -12.40 -15.57
C LEU A 144 23.06 -13.34 -16.07
N LYS A 145 22.66 -14.37 -16.79
CA LYS A 145 23.56 -15.31 -17.46
C LYS A 145 23.24 -15.34 -18.95
N GLY A 146 24.24 -15.00 -19.75
CA GLY A 146 24.19 -15.04 -21.22
C GLY A 146 25.01 -16.19 -21.79
N MET A 147 25.32 -16.10 -23.08
CA MET A 147 26.19 -17.04 -23.78
C MET A 147 27.66 -16.83 -23.37
N GLY A 148 28.04 -17.38 -22.22
CA GLY A 148 29.39 -17.27 -21.67
C GLY A 148 29.72 -15.92 -21.01
N ARG A 149 28.72 -15.07 -20.80
CA ARG A 149 28.84 -13.77 -20.11
C ARG A 149 27.95 -13.72 -18.88
N THR A 150 28.43 -13.03 -17.84
CA THR A 150 27.73 -12.82 -16.57
C THR A 150 27.47 -11.35 -16.39
N GLY A 151 26.19 -11.00 -16.28
CA GLY A 151 25.74 -9.64 -16.03
C GLY A 151 25.32 -9.47 -14.58
N MET A 152 25.62 -8.31 -13.99
CA MET A 152 25.04 -7.85 -12.73
C MET A 152 24.14 -6.65 -13.04
N VAL A 153 22.88 -6.74 -12.66
CA VAL A 153 21.92 -5.66 -12.79
C VAL A 153 21.84 -4.95 -11.46
N SER A 154 21.95 -3.62 -11.48
CA SER A 154 21.68 -2.74 -10.35
C SER A 154 20.49 -1.86 -10.71
N LEU A 155 19.49 -1.80 -9.84
CA LEU A 155 18.34 -0.95 -10.06
C LEU A 155 17.88 -0.25 -8.80
N GLU A 156 17.27 0.90 -9.03
CA GLU A 156 16.56 1.70 -8.04
C GLU A 156 15.17 1.99 -8.59
N ALA A 157 14.14 1.66 -7.82
CA ALA A 157 12.77 1.87 -8.24
C ALA A 157 11.91 2.34 -7.07
N PHE A 158 10.83 3.05 -7.37
CA PHE A 158 9.80 3.42 -6.41
C PHE A 158 8.43 3.25 -7.04
N LYS A 159 7.41 3.15 -6.18
CA LYS A 159 6.02 3.03 -6.62
C LYS A 159 5.26 4.30 -6.26
N ARG A 160 4.70 4.96 -7.26
CA ARG A 160 3.95 6.22 -7.10
C ARG A 160 2.60 6.11 -7.79
N SER A 161 1.54 6.52 -7.08
CA SER A 161 0.15 6.33 -7.52
C SER A 161 -0.21 4.89 -7.90
N GLY A 162 0.66 3.94 -7.54
CA GLY A 162 0.66 2.51 -7.81
C GLY A 162 1.39 2.05 -9.07
N ASP A 163 1.93 2.96 -9.87
CA ASP A 163 2.78 2.63 -11.02
C ASP A 163 4.24 2.55 -10.57
N LEU A 164 5.00 1.64 -11.18
CA LEU A 164 6.40 1.44 -10.85
C LEU A 164 7.24 2.36 -11.74
N HIS A 165 8.10 3.15 -11.11
CA HIS A 165 9.05 4.03 -11.77
C HIS A 165 10.46 3.57 -11.42
N PHE A 166 11.32 3.47 -12.43
CA PHE A 166 12.74 3.19 -12.25
C PHE A 166 13.49 4.51 -12.23
N ASP A 167 14.15 4.79 -11.10
CA ASP A 167 15.10 5.91 -10.98
C ASP A 167 16.43 5.55 -11.67
N MET A 168 16.81 4.27 -11.61
CA MET A 168 18.01 3.75 -12.22
C MET A 168 17.82 2.28 -12.63
N LEU A 169 18.27 1.94 -13.83
CA LEU A 169 18.41 0.56 -14.30
C LEU A 169 19.73 0.43 -15.06
N ALA A 170 20.71 -0.24 -14.46
CA ALA A 170 22.03 -0.43 -15.01
C ALA A 170 22.42 -1.92 -15.09
N LEU A 171 23.24 -2.26 -16.08
CA LEU A 171 23.80 -3.58 -16.32
C LEU A 171 25.32 -3.49 -16.43
N ASP A 172 26.00 -4.23 -15.56
CA ASP A 172 27.44 -4.45 -15.58
C ASP A 172 27.75 -5.84 -16.14
N VAL A 173 28.56 -5.92 -17.21
CA VAL A 173 28.99 -7.20 -17.79
C VAL A 173 30.43 -7.50 -17.35
N LYS A 174 30.60 -8.60 -16.61
CA LYS A 174 31.87 -8.95 -15.96
C LYS A 174 33.01 -9.18 -16.95
N GLU A 175 32.73 -9.79 -18.09
CA GLU A 175 33.76 -10.22 -19.05
C GLU A 175 34.21 -9.10 -19.99
N THR A 176 33.34 -8.15 -20.31
CA THR A 176 33.64 -7.02 -21.20
C THR A 176 33.96 -5.74 -20.44
N ASP A 177 33.75 -5.71 -19.11
CA ASP A 177 33.86 -4.50 -18.27
C ASP A 177 32.94 -3.36 -18.74
N GLU A 178 31.89 -3.71 -19.49
CA GLU A 178 30.93 -2.79 -20.09
C GLU A 178 29.85 -2.46 -19.06
N HIS A 179 29.62 -1.16 -18.86
CA HIS A 179 28.58 -0.63 -17.98
C HIS A 179 27.51 0.05 -18.86
N LEU A 180 26.32 -0.52 -18.87
CA LEU A 180 25.17 -0.01 -19.63
C LEU A 180 24.15 0.59 -18.68
N ILE A 181 23.86 1.88 -18.87
CA ILE A 181 22.75 2.57 -18.19
C ILE A 181 21.57 2.60 -19.17
N LEU A 182 20.45 2.04 -18.77
CA LEU A 182 19.27 1.85 -19.62
C LEU A 182 18.16 2.85 -19.30
N GLU A 183 17.94 3.06 -18.01
CA GLU A 183 17.03 4.08 -17.48
C GLU A 183 17.71 4.80 -16.32
N GLY A 184 17.48 6.12 -16.21
CA GLY A 184 18.07 7.00 -15.20
C GLY A 184 18.85 8.16 -15.80
N GLU A 185 18.86 9.29 -15.09
CA GLU A 185 19.65 10.47 -15.44
C GLU A 185 21.06 10.32 -14.88
N HIS A 186 22.10 10.56 -15.70
CA HIS A 186 23.53 10.35 -15.36
C HIS A 186 24.02 11.06 -14.08
N ASP A 187 23.22 11.96 -13.50
CA ASP A 187 23.52 12.81 -12.33
C ASP A 187 23.03 12.25 -10.97
N HIS A 188 22.65 10.97 -10.89
CA HIS A 188 22.24 10.37 -9.61
C HIS A 188 23.40 10.29 -8.59
N GLU A 189 23.18 10.76 -7.36
CA GLU A 189 24.17 10.87 -6.27
C GLU A 189 24.91 9.57 -5.90
N LEU A 190 24.39 8.41 -6.32
CA LEU A 190 25.00 7.10 -6.09
C LEU A 190 26.00 6.71 -7.19
N PHE A 191 26.02 7.36 -8.36
CA PHE A 191 26.98 7.05 -9.42
C PHE A 191 28.43 7.25 -8.99
N PRO A 192 28.81 8.33 -8.29
CA PRO A 192 30.17 8.46 -7.76
C PRO A 192 30.48 7.37 -6.74
N GLU A 193 29.54 7.04 -5.85
CA GLU A 193 29.78 6.09 -4.75
C GLU A 193 29.86 4.64 -5.25
N VAL A 194 28.96 4.24 -6.14
CA VAL A 194 28.97 2.93 -6.81
C VAL A 194 30.17 2.82 -7.74
N ASN A 195 30.50 3.85 -8.54
CA ASN A 195 31.71 3.83 -9.35
C ASN A 195 32.96 3.74 -8.49
N ASN A 196 33.04 4.48 -7.38
CA ASN A 196 34.16 4.40 -6.43
C ASN A 196 34.29 2.99 -5.83
N LEU A 197 33.18 2.35 -5.46
CA LEU A 197 33.20 0.97 -4.96
C LEU A 197 33.60 -0.04 -6.04
N LEU A 198 33.13 0.14 -7.27
CA LEU A 198 33.49 -0.70 -8.41
C LEU A 198 34.96 -0.52 -8.79
N GLU A 199 35.47 0.71 -8.79
CA GLU A 199 36.88 1.04 -9.02
C GLU A 199 37.79 0.50 -7.91
N ALA A 200 37.37 0.60 -6.65
CA ALA A 200 38.06 0.00 -5.51
C ALA A 200 38.14 -1.54 -5.66
N ASN A 201 37.09 -2.18 -6.16
CA ASN A 201 37.08 -3.62 -6.37
C ASN A 201 37.90 -4.04 -7.61
N ARG A 202 37.88 -3.23 -8.69
CA ARG A 202 38.74 -3.43 -9.88
C ARG A 202 40.21 -3.30 -9.53
N SER A 203 40.58 -2.32 -8.70
CA SER A 203 41.97 -2.12 -8.26
C SER A 203 42.45 -3.23 -7.33
N ALA A 204 41.59 -3.70 -6.41
CA ALA A 204 41.88 -4.87 -5.58
C ALA A 204 42.11 -6.16 -6.41
N ASN A 205 41.26 -6.44 -7.41
CA ASN A 205 41.44 -7.62 -8.26
C ASN A 205 42.69 -7.55 -9.17
N ARG A 206 43.11 -6.34 -9.57
CA ARG A 206 44.35 -6.15 -10.35
C ARG A 206 45.61 -6.37 -9.53
N SER A 207 45.60 -6.08 -8.23
CA SER A 207 46.76 -6.33 -7.36
C SER A 207 46.92 -7.82 -7.06
N THR A 208 45.82 -8.57 -6.86
CA THR A 208 45.87 -10.02 -6.61
C THR A 208 46.33 -10.82 -7.83
N ARG A 209 46.16 -10.33 -9.06
CA ARG A 209 46.63 -10.98 -10.29
C ARG A 209 48.11 -10.71 -10.62
N ARG A 210 48.77 -9.79 -9.92
CA ARG A 210 50.18 -9.42 -10.15
C ARG A 210 51.13 -9.97 -9.07
N ALA A 211 50.60 -10.63 -8.05
CA ALA A 211 51.35 -11.43 -7.08
C ALA A 211 51.30 -12.90 -7.47
#